data_AF-A0A7E4VA10-F1
#
_entry.id   AF-A0A7E4VA10-F1
#
_cell.length_a   1.000
_cell.length_b   1.000
_cell.length_c   1.000
_cell.angle_alpha   90.00
_cell.angle_beta   90.00
_cell.angle_gamma   90.00
#
_symmetry.space_group_name_H-M   'P 1'
#
loop_
_entity.id
_entity.type
_entity.pdbx_description
1 polymer ?
#
loop_
_entity_poly.entity_id
_entity_poly.type
_entity_poly.pdbx_seq_one_letter_code
_entity_poly.pdbx_strand_id
1 'polypeptide(L)'
;NNASWAKISELGYLTSEQALADYAMFLPYYKEKYGFPNDTKVIVFGGSYGGMLATWFRLKYPTLTVGAWASSAPVIYFNGGGIDVGGFDAVVKRTYLSSGCDSETIDNAFQAITKLGQTPEGVEKLNNIFQINENTTIGLPGENYTATDLKFYIQQGIEYMAMTDYPYPTSFLEDMPGFPVKQACKRLEPAVNSTDDDVLLYALLDAVNVYYNYSGEAPTTCLDGSKCDFTMGALSGGPDGWDFQECTEVIIAMCALGPPNDFFDSVCNATTFLDWQINYCSNIYGAVGWTEDFIRLNAIRDLYGWDFTSASNIIFTNGILDPWSSAGVNENTPGITNANNRGIYNYRVAGSAHHLDLRQPNTCDPQSVIDLRVQVVEIFKCWLNPTSTACPFIQTELPGILSSFNPSNCSYIFGQYPWGESIPTATTTAPITTTTTGAAGTSIATVLALCLTAFVAFVV
;
A
#
# COMPACT_ATOMS: atom_id res chain seq x y z
N ASN A 1 -8.75 0.05 -26.78
CA ASN A 1 -7.38 0.23 -27.33
C ASN A 1 -6.81 1.56 -26.88
N ASN A 2 -6.21 1.57 -25.69
CA ASN A 2 -5.52 2.73 -25.16
C ASN A 2 -4.13 2.77 -25.81
N ALA A 3 -3.93 3.66 -26.79
CA ALA A 3 -2.68 3.72 -27.56
C ALA A 3 -1.46 4.10 -26.69
N SER A 4 -1.66 4.59 -25.46
CA SER A 4 -0.61 5.06 -24.55
C SER A 4 0.43 4.02 -24.14
N TRP A 5 0.19 2.72 -24.38
CA TRP A 5 1.09 1.62 -24.02
C TRP A 5 1.78 0.98 -25.23
N ALA A 6 1.54 1.50 -26.45
CA ALA A 6 1.95 0.81 -27.67
C ALA A 6 3.43 0.97 -27.99
N LYS A 7 4.08 2.03 -27.48
CA LYS A 7 5.50 2.34 -27.76
C LYS A 7 6.20 2.98 -26.57
N ILE A 8 7.51 2.76 -26.47
CA ILE A 8 8.35 3.43 -25.46
C ILE A 8 8.32 4.96 -25.56
N SER A 9 8.08 5.51 -26.76
CA SER A 9 7.93 6.96 -26.96
C SER A 9 6.69 7.55 -26.28
N GLU A 10 5.73 6.72 -25.88
CA GLU A 10 4.51 7.11 -25.16
C GLU A 10 4.66 6.79 -23.67
N LEU A 11 5.18 5.59 -23.35
CA LEU A 11 5.45 5.17 -21.97
C LEU A 11 6.59 5.94 -21.30
N GLY A 12 7.54 6.47 -22.06
CA GLY A 12 8.65 7.25 -21.51
C GLY A 12 8.24 8.52 -20.75
N TYR A 13 6.97 8.93 -20.84
CA TYR A 13 6.40 10.02 -20.04
C TYR A 13 5.81 9.57 -18.70
N LEU A 14 5.71 8.27 -18.45
CA LEU A 14 5.22 7.72 -17.18
C LEU A 14 6.34 7.78 -16.16
N THR A 15 6.51 8.95 -15.53
CA THR A 15 7.48 9.18 -14.45
C THR A 15 6.87 9.98 -13.32
N SER A 16 7.48 9.87 -12.15
CA SER A 16 7.12 10.57 -10.93
C SER A 16 7.22 12.08 -11.12
N GLU A 17 8.25 12.59 -11.81
CA GLU A 17 8.39 14.02 -12.07
C GLU A 17 7.26 14.56 -12.95
N GLN A 18 6.82 13.80 -13.96
CA GLN A 18 5.70 14.18 -14.82
C GLN A 18 4.40 14.19 -14.02
N ALA A 19 4.14 13.17 -13.20
CA ALA A 19 2.98 13.15 -12.32
C ALA A 19 2.96 14.36 -11.35
N LEU A 20 4.11 14.71 -10.76
CA LEU A 20 4.22 15.90 -9.91
C LEU A 20 4.04 17.21 -10.70
N ALA A 21 4.53 17.29 -11.94
CA ALA A 21 4.32 18.44 -12.82
C ALA A 21 2.84 18.61 -13.19
N ASP A 22 2.12 17.51 -13.43
CA ASP A 22 0.68 17.52 -13.67
C ASP A 22 -0.07 18.09 -12.46
N TYR A 23 0.26 17.67 -11.23
CA TYR A 23 -0.31 18.28 -10.02
C TYR A 23 0.01 19.77 -9.91
N ALA A 24 1.24 20.17 -10.24
CA ALA A 24 1.66 21.56 -10.21
C ALA A 24 0.91 22.44 -11.22
N MET A 25 0.57 21.91 -12.40
CA MET A 25 -0.23 22.61 -13.41
C MET A 25 -1.74 22.58 -13.09
N PHE A 26 -2.23 21.46 -12.56
CA PHE A 26 -3.64 21.26 -12.24
C PHE A 26 -4.12 22.24 -11.16
N LEU A 27 -3.34 22.45 -10.09
CA LEU A 27 -3.79 23.26 -8.95
C LEU A 27 -4.13 24.72 -9.35
N PRO A 28 -3.27 25.47 -10.06
CA PRO A 28 -3.62 26.81 -10.54
C PRO A 28 -4.83 26.80 -11.49
N TYR A 29 -4.87 25.87 -12.44
CA TYR A 29 -5.99 25.75 -13.38
C TYR A 29 -7.31 25.46 -12.67
N TYR A 30 -7.31 24.56 -11.69
CA TYR A 30 -8.50 24.22 -10.91
C TYR A 30 -8.99 25.42 -10.10
N LYS A 31 -8.06 26.16 -9.47
CA LYS A 31 -8.41 27.39 -8.75
C LYS A 31 -9.09 28.41 -9.66
N GLU A 32 -8.51 28.66 -10.83
CA GLU A 32 -9.07 29.58 -11.82
C GLU A 32 -10.45 29.12 -12.32
N LYS A 33 -10.53 27.86 -12.76
CA LYS A 33 -11.75 27.28 -13.34
C LYS A 33 -12.95 27.33 -12.40
N TYR A 34 -12.72 27.12 -11.12
CA TYR A 34 -13.78 27.08 -10.11
C TYR A 34 -13.85 28.36 -9.25
N GLY A 35 -13.09 29.41 -9.62
CA GLY A 35 -13.16 30.72 -8.97
C GLY A 35 -12.62 30.75 -7.53
N PHE A 36 -11.72 29.83 -7.16
CA PHE A 36 -11.03 29.92 -5.88
C PHE A 36 -10.00 31.05 -5.90
N PRO A 37 -9.86 31.83 -4.81
CA PRO A 37 -8.79 32.81 -4.68
C PRO A 37 -7.40 32.19 -4.93
N ASN A 38 -6.50 32.92 -5.60
CA ASN A 38 -5.17 32.41 -5.92
C ASN A 38 -4.37 32.01 -4.67
N ASP A 39 -4.56 32.74 -3.57
CA ASP A 39 -3.96 32.51 -2.25
C ASP A 39 -4.67 31.42 -1.42
N THR A 40 -5.65 30.70 -2.01
CA THR A 40 -6.26 29.53 -1.38
C THR A 40 -5.18 28.51 -1.02
N LYS A 41 -5.13 28.14 0.25
CA LYS A 41 -4.16 27.17 0.77
C LYS A 41 -4.57 25.75 0.40
N VAL A 42 -3.60 24.93 0.03
CA VAL A 42 -3.82 23.55 -0.42
C VAL A 42 -3.00 22.59 0.44
N ILE A 43 -3.63 21.53 0.93
CA ILE A 43 -2.95 20.40 1.58
C ILE A 43 -3.07 19.22 0.64
N VAL A 44 -1.96 18.50 0.44
CA VAL A 44 -1.97 17.25 -0.34
C VAL A 44 -1.88 16.06 0.60
N PHE A 45 -2.50 14.95 0.24
CA PHE A 45 -2.44 13.73 1.03
C PHE A 45 -2.47 12.52 0.12
N GLY A 46 -1.94 11.39 0.60
CA GLY A 46 -1.96 10.14 -0.15
C GLY A 46 -1.49 8.96 0.69
N GLY A 47 -1.93 7.77 0.30
CA GLY A 47 -1.51 6.49 0.85
C GLY A 47 -0.50 5.81 -0.07
N SER A 48 0.44 5.02 0.46
CA SER A 48 1.38 4.23 -0.35
C SER A 48 2.21 5.09 -1.31
N TYR A 49 2.32 4.72 -2.58
CA TYR A 49 2.91 5.56 -3.63
C TYR A 49 2.27 6.95 -3.72
N GLY A 50 0.95 7.08 -3.51
CA GLY A 50 0.29 8.37 -3.39
C GLY A 50 0.82 9.21 -2.22
N GLY A 51 1.21 8.58 -1.11
CA GLY A 51 1.87 9.23 0.02
C GLY A 51 3.31 9.65 -0.28
N MET A 52 4.02 8.87 -1.10
CA MET A 52 5.33 9.24 -1.63
C MET A 52 5.21 10.47 -2.54
N LEU A 53 4.26 10.46 -3.47
CA LEU A 53 3.94 11.61 -4.31
C LEU A 53 3.55 12.84 -3.47
N ALA A 54 2.73 12.70 -2.43
CA ALA A 54 2.38 13.80 -1.53
C ALA A 54 3.62 14.38 -0.82
N THR A 55 4.52 13.51 -0.37
CA THR A 55 5.81 13.89 0.22
C THR A 55 6.65 14.67 -0.79
N TRP A 56 6.90 14.09 -1.96
CA TRP A 56 7.74 14.67 -3.00
C TRP A 56 7.17 15.97 -3.57
N PHE A 57 5.85 16.06 -3.70
CA PHE A 57 5.17 17.28 -4.10
C PHE A 57 5.39 18.41 -3.10
N ARG A 58 5.31 18.11 -1.79
CA ARG A 58 5.63 19.10 -0.75
C ARG A 58 7.10 19.52 -0.76
N LEU A 59 8.01 18.59 -1.04
CA LEU A 59 9.44 18.89 -1.16
C LEU A 59 9.77 19.77 -2.38
N LYS A 60 9.15 19.50 -3.54
CA LYS A 60 9.48 20.13 -4.83
C LYS A 60 8.64 21.36 -5.16
N TYR A 61 7.40 21.40 -4.71
CA TYR A 61 6.46 22.50 -4.97
C TYR A 61 5.93 23.11 -3.67
N PRO A 62 6.80 23.54 -2.72
CA PRO A 62 6.37 24.03 -1.41
C PRO A 62 5.60 25.36 -1.47
N THR A 63 5.55 26.03 -2.63
CA THR A 63 4.78 27.26 -2.88
C THR A 63 3.33 26.97 -3.31
N LEU A 64 3.05 25.76 -3.80
CA LEU A 64 1.70 25.36 -4.26
C LEU A 64 0.87 24.68 -3.17
N THR A 65 1.53 24.18 -2.13
CA THR A 65 0.89 23.50 -0.99
C THR A 65 1.37 24.11 0.32
N VAL A 66 0.55 24.04 1.37
CA VAL A 66 0.94 24.44 2.73
C VAL A 66 1.39 23.27 3.59
N GLY A 67 1.11 22.03 3.17
CA GLY A 67 1.59 20.82 3.83
C GLY A 67 1.18 19.54 3.11
N ALA A 68 1.72 18.41 3.57
CA ALA A 68 1.41 17.08 3.08
C ALA A 68 1.07 16.11 4.22
N TRP A 69 0.18 15.15 3.95
CA TRP A 69 -0.04 13.97 4.78
C TRP A 69 0.26 12.70 3.98
N ALA A 70 1.38 12.09 4.29
CA ALA A 70 1.90 10.89 3.64
C ALA A 70 1.67 9.68 4.55
N SER A 71 0.62 8.92 4.24
CA SER A 71 0.27 7.72 5.00
C SER A 71 0.84 6.46 4.36
N SER A 72 1.44 5.60 5.18
CA SER A 72 2.10 4.35 4.77
C SER A 72 2.99 4.53 3.54
N ALA A 73 3.76 5.62 3.51
CA ALA A 73 4.59 5.99 2.37
C ALA A 73 6.02 5.43 2.54
N PRO A 74 6.44 4.41 1.77
CA PRO A 74 7.77 3.80 1.89
C PRO A 74 8.85 4.65 1.20
N VAL A 75 8.95 5.93 1.56
CA VAL A 75 9.78 6.93 0.86
C VAL A 75 11.28 6.65 0.94
N ILE A 76 11.76 5.70 1.75
CA ILE A 76 13.19 5.35 1.84
C ILE A 76 13.49 3.89 1.41
N TYR A 77 12.55 3.16 0.77
CA TYR A 77 12.74 1.77 0.29
C TYR A 77 13.53 1.67 -1.03
N PHE A 78 14.48 2.57 -1.25
CA PHE A 78 15.23 2.63 -2.52
C PHE A 78 16.72 2.51 -2.26
N ASN A 79 17.48 2.34 -3.35
CA ASN A 79 18.93 2.27 -3.27
C ASN A 79 19.54 3.43 -2.48
N GLY A 80 20.33 3.09 -1.46
CA GLY A 80 20.96 4.06 -0.55
C GLY A 80 20.04 4.64 0.54
N GLY A 81 18.80 4.14 0.69
CA GLY A 81 17.87 4.54 1.76
C GLY A 81 18.15 3.90 3.12
N GLY A 82 19.03 2.90 3.17
CA GLY A 82 19.49 2.28 4.42
C GLY A 82 18.49 1.33 5.08
N ILE A 83 17.54 0.79 4.29
CA ILE A 83 16.53 -0.16 4.74
C ILE A 83 16.98 -1.60 4.46
N ASP A 84 16.61 -2.52 5.35
CA ASP A 84 16.80 -3.96 5.18
C ASP A 84 15.88 -4.49 4.06
N VAL A 85 16.45 -5.19 3.09
CA VAL A 85 15.74 -5.76 1.93
C VAL A 85 14.67 -6.78 2.35
N GLY A 86 14.85 -7.47 3.48
CA GLY A 86 13.85 -8.38 4.07
C GLY A 86 12.94 -7.73 5.12
N GLY A 87 13.02 -6.40 5.26
CA GLY A 87 12.25 -5.65 6.26
C GLY A 87 10.74 -5.82 6.10
N PHE A 88 10.25 -5.90 4.86
CA PHE A 88 8.83 -6.11 4.56
C PHE A 88 8.33 -7.45 5.10
N ASP A 89 8.97 -8.56 4.72
CA ASP A 89 8.57 -9.91 5.14
C ASP A 89 8.77 -10.15 6.64
N ALA A 90 9.77 -9.51 7.24
CA ALA A 90 9.93 -9.52 8.69
C ALA A 90 8.73 -8.87 9.41
N VAL A 91 8.14 -7.82 8.84
CA VAL A 91 6.91 -7.21 9.37
C VAL A 91 5.71 -8.11 9.12
N VAL A 92 5.59 -8.73 7.94
CA VAL A 92 4.53 -9.73 7.64
C VAL A 92 4.53 -10.82 8.71
N LYS A 93 5.69 -11.43 8.97
CA LYS A 93 5.86 -12.42 10.03
C LYS A 93 5.45 -11.88 11.38
N ARG A 94 5.93 -10.71 11.77
CA ARG A 94 5.56 -10.08 13.05
C ARG A 94 4.04 -9.92 13.19
N THR A 95 3.36 -9.46 12.14
CA THR A 95 1.91 -9.25 12.13
C THR A 95 1.18 -10.57 12.38
N TYR A 96 1.54 -11.64 11.66
CA TYR A 96 0.98 -12.99 11.85
C TYR A 96 1.20 -13.53 13.27
N LEU A 97 2.42 -13.42 13.80
CA LEU A 97 2.73 -13.87 15.16
C LEU A 97 1.94 -13.07 16.21
N SER A 98 1.81 -11.76 16.02
CA SER A 98 1.01 -10.92 16.94
C SER A 98 -0.49 -11.22 16.90
N SER A 99 -0.96 -11.80 15.79
CA SER A 99 -2.34 -12.24 15.58
C SER A 99 -2.61 -13.67 16.02
N GLY A 100 -1.59 -14.38 16.53
CA GLY A 100 -1.71 -15.71 17.15
C GLY A 100 -1.33 -16.89 16.27
N CYS A 101 -0.70 -16.66 15.11
CA CYS A 101 -0.16 -17.75 14.30
C CYS A 101 1.07 -18.39 14.95
N ASP A 102 1.23 -19.68 14.70
CA ASP A 102 2.46 -20.41 15.00
C ASP A 102 3.47 -20.26 13.84
N SER A 103 4.73 -19.96 14.17
CA SER A 103 5.75 -19.67 13.16
C SER A 103 6.16 -20.90 12.35
N GLU A 104 6.14 -22.09 12.97
CA GLU A 104 6.65 -23.32 12.35
C GLU A 104 5.61 -23.89 11.38
N THR A 105 4.32 -23.68 11.64
CA THR A 105 3.22 -24.22 10.82
C THR A 105 3.29 -23.74 9.37
N ILE A 106 3.53 -22.45 9.13
CA ILE A 106 3.63 -21.90 7.76
C ILE A 106 4.92 -22.38 7.08
N ASP A 107 6.05 -22.32 7.79
CA ASP A 107 7.36 -22.79 7.27
C ASP A 107 7.31 -24.28 6.88
N ASN A 108 6.79 -25.14 7.75
CA ASN A 108 6.64 -26.57 7.49
C ASN A 108 5.73 -26.83 6.28
N ALA A 109 4.67 -26.04 6.08
CA ALA A 109 3.79 -26.17 4.92
C ALA A 109 4.51 -25.76 3.62
N PHE A 110 5.33 -24.70 3.63
CA PHE A 110 6.18 -24.32 2.49
C PHE A 110 7.23 -25.41 2.17
N GLN A 111 7.83 -26.02 3.19
CA GLN A 111 8.74 -27.15 3.02
C GLN A 111 8.03 -28.38 2.43
N ALA A 112 6.78 -28.65 2.83
CA ALA A 112 5.96 -29.72 2.26
C ALA A 112 5.69 -29.48 0.77
N ILE A 113 5.37 -28.24 0.36
CA ILE A 113 5.20 -27.88 -1.06
C ILE A 113 6.51 -28.13 -1.83
N THR A 114 7.64 -27.64 -1.31
CA THR A 114 8.96 -27.83 -1.96
C THR A 114 9.31 -29.31 -2.13
N LYS A 115 9.03 -30.13 -1.12
CA LYS A 115 9.27 -31.58 -1.13
C LYS A 115 8.39 -32.30 -2.17
N LEU A 116 7.08 -32.03 -2.16
CA LEU A 116 6.14 -32.67 -3.08
C LEU A 116 6.34 -32.21 -4.53
N GLY A 117 6.79 -30.98 -4.75
CA GLY A 117 7.12 -30.45 -6.07
C GLY A 117 8.25 -31.16 -6.82
N GLN A 118 8.96 -32.10 -6.18
CA GLN A 118 10.08 -32.83 -6.79
C GLN A 118 9.68 -34.14 -7.48
N THR A 119 8.46 -34.64 -7.27
CA THR A 119 8.02 -35.92 -7.86
C THR A 119 6.69 -35.79 -8.59
N PRO A 120 6.45 -36.61 -9.64
CA PRO A 120 5.18 -36.58 -10.37
C PRO A 120 3.96 -36.78 -9.46
N GLU A 121 4.03 -37.72 -8.53
CA GLU A 121 2.93 -38.01 -7.59
C GLU A 121 2.69 -36.86 -6.61
N GLY A 122 3.75 -36.17 -6.18
CA GLY A 122 3.65 -35.03 -5.29
C GLY A 122 3.09 -33.79 -6.00
N VAL A 123 3.49 -33.55 -7.25
CA VAL A 123 2.94 -32.50 -8.10
C VAL A 123 1.45 -32.74 -8.39
N GLU A 124 1.05 -33.97 -8.74
CA GLU A 124 -0.37 -34.33 -8.90
C GLU A 124 -1.15 -34.06 -7.60
N LYS A 125 -0.58 -34.42 -6.45
CA LYS A 125 -1.16 -34.18 -5.14
C LYS A 125 -1.35 -32.69 -4.86
N LEU A 126 -0.35 -31.85 -5.14
CA LEU A 126 -0.44 -30.40 -4.96
C LEU A 126 -1.51 -29.77 -5.87
N ASN A 127 -1.56 -30.15 -7.15
CA ASN A 127 -2.60 -29.68 -8.08
C ASN A 127 -4.00 -30.01 -7.56
N ASN A 128 -4.19 -31.20 -6.98
CA ASN A 128 -5.46 -31.63 -6.42
C ASN A 128 -5.83 -30.92 -5.11
N ILE A 129 -4.90 -30.80 -4.16
CA ILE A 129 -5.16 -30.12 -2.88
C ILE A 129 -5.53 -28.66 -3.12
N PHE A 130 -4.70 -27.93 -3.86
CA PHE A 130 -4.90 -26.50 -4.11
C PHE A 130 -5.92 -26.21 -5.22
N GLN A 131 -6.51 -27.24 -5.84
CA GLN A 131 -7.50 -27.11 -6.91
C GLN A 131 -6.99 -26.19 -8.03
N ILE A 132 -5.75 -26.42 -8.48
CA ILE A 132 -5.09 -25.56 -9.47
C ILE A 132 -5.84 -25.61 -10.80
N ASN A 133 -6.03 -24.44 -11.41
CA ASN A 133 -6.71 -24.31 -12.70
C ASN A 133 -5.98 -25.08 -13.81
N GLU A 134 -6.72 -25.64 -14.76
CA GLU A 134 -6.17 -26.42 -15.87
C GLU A 134 -5.19 -25.61 -16.75
N ASN A 135 -5.36 -24.29 -16.83
CA ASN A 135 -4.48 -23.41 -17.61
C ASN A 135 -3.17 -23.07 -16.90
N THR A 136 -3.07 -23.30 -15.58
CA THR A 136 -1.90 -22.99 -14.76
C THR A 136 -1.45 -24.18 -13.91
N THR A 137 -1.73 -25.40 -14.37
CA THR A 137 -1.36 -26.64 -13.67
C THR A 137 0.16 -26.66 -13.46
N ILE A 138 0.58 -26.97 -12.23
CA ILE A 138 2.01 -27.07 -11.90
C ILE A 138 2.59 -28.41 -12.35
N GLY A 139 3.83 -28.38 -12.83
CA GLY A 139 4.64 -29.51 -13.26
C GLY A 139 5.91 -29.69 -12.43
N LEU A 140 6.84 -30.51 -12.92
CA LEU A 140 8.16 -30.70 -12.32
C LEU A 140 9.06 -29.46 -12.52
N PRO A 141 10.18 -29.34 -11.78
CA PRO A 141 11.12 -28.24 -11.97
C PRO A 141 11.57 -28.09 -13.44
N GLY A 142 11.45 -26.87 -13.97
CA GLY A 142 11.76 -26.55 -15.37
C GLY A 142 10.57 -26.57 -16.32
N GLU A 143 9.37 -26.92 -15.85
CA GLU A 143 8.11 -26.73 -16.58
C GLU A 143 7.57 -25.31 -16.44
N ASN A 144 6.48 -24.99 -17.17
CA ASN A 144 5.92 -23.63 -17.25
C ASN A 144 5.49 -23.05 -15.91
N TYR A 145 4.83 -23.87 -15.08
CA TYR A 145 4.48 -23.55 -13.70
C TYR A 145 4.95 -24.68 -12.81
N THR A 146 5.36 -24.37 -11.60
CA THR A 146 6.02 -25.30 -10.67
C THR A 146 5.55 -25.05 -9.24
N ALA A 147 6.03 -25.88 -8.30
CA ALA A 147 5.82 -25.64 -6.88
C ALA A 147 6.35 -24.27 -6.38
N THR A 148 7.30 -23.66 -7.09
CA THR A 148 7.78 -22.30 -6.80
C THR A 148 6.69 -21.26 -7.07
N ASP A 149 5.98 -21.38 -8.19
CA ASP A 149 4.89 -20.47 -8.56
C ASP A 149 3.72 -20.56 -7.58
N LEU A 150 3.39 -21.78 -7.12
CA LEU A 150 2.41 -22.00 -6.06
C LEU A 150 2.82 -21.33 -4.74
N LYS A 151 4.09 -21.46 -4.34
CA LYS A 151 4.58 -20.78 -3.12
C LYS A 151 4.55 -19.27 -3.25
N PHE A 152 4.92 -18.73 -4.41
CA PHE A 152 4.83 -17.30 -4.67
C PHE A 152 3.38 -16.81 -4.58
N TYR A 153 2.43 -17.53 -5.19
CA TYR A 153 1.00 -17.22 -5.07
C TYR A 153 0.52 -17.19 -3.61
N ILE A 154 0.92 -18.18 -2.80
CA ILE A 154 0.59 -18.25 -1.37
C ILE A 154 1.24 -17.10 -0.58
N GLN A 155 2.52 -16.82 -0.87
CA GLN A 155 3.27 -15.72 -0.26
C GLN A 155 2.55 -14.39 -0.49
N GLN A 156 2.17 -14.06 -1.73
CA GLN A 156 1.40 -12.84 -2.03
C GLN A 156 0.12 -12.73 -1.20
N GLY A 157 -0.65 -13.83 -1.06
CA GLY A 157 -1.87 -13.82 -0.25
C GLY A 157 -1.59 -13.54 1.24
N ILE A 158 -0.50 -14.09 1.78
CA ILE A 158 -0.05 -13.85 3.16
C ILE A 158 0.38 -12.38 3.35
N GLU A 159 1.17 -11.86 2.42
CA GLU A 159 1.65 -10.47 2.44
C GLU A 159 0.49 -9.47 2.34
N TYR A 160 -0.44 -9.65 1.41
CA TYR A 160 -1.57 -8.75 1.24
C TYR A 160 -2.54 -8.79 2.41
N MET A 161 -2.78 -9.96 3.02
CA MET A 161 -3.55 -10.02 4.26
C MET A 161 -2.90 -9.19 5.37
N ALA A 162 -1.56 -9.22 5.51
CA ALA A 162 -0.87 -8.36 6.48
C ALA A 162 -0.99 -6.87 6.13
N MET A 163 -0.83 -6.51 4.85
CA MET A 163 -1.03 -5.12 4.38
C MET A 163 -2.44 -4.61 4.69
N THR A 164 -3.48 -5.44 4.52
CA THR A 164 -4.87 -5.05 4.72
C THR A 164 -5.48 -5.68 5.97
N ASP A 165 -4.71 -5.85 7.05
CA ASP A 165 -5.20 -6.38 8.34
C ASP A 165 -6.09 -5.36 9.09
N TYR A 166 -7.14 -4.91 8.42
CA TYR A 166 -8.07 -3.90 8.91
C TYR A 166 -9.06 -4.49 9.92
N PRO A 167 -9.55 -3.71 10.90
CA PRO A 167 -10.40 -4.22 11.97
C PRO A 167 -11.86 -4.52 11.56
N TYR A 168 -12.21 -4.26 10.30
CA TYR A 168 -13.55 -4.44 9.74
C TYR A 168 -13.45 -4.90 8.28
N PRO A 169 -14.53 -5.49 7.73
CA PRO A 169 -14.53 -5.95 6.34
C PRO A 169 -14.23 -4.82 5.34
N THR A 170 -13.43 -5.13 4.32
CA THR A 170 -13.06 -4.19 3.26
C THR A 170 -12.91 -4.89 1.92
N SER A 171 -13.06 -4.12 0.84
CA SER A 171 -12.88 -4.55 -0.55
C SER A 171 -11.84 -3.65 -1.23
N PHE A 172 -10.65 -3.53 -0.63
CA PHE A 172 -9.61 -2.66 -1.18
C PHE A 172 -8.81 -3.38 -2.28
N LEU A 173 -8.20 -4.51 -1.93
CA LEU A 173 -7.51 -5.38 -2.89
C LEU A 173 -8.45 -6.52 -3.29
N GLU A 174 -8.94 -7.22 -2.29
CA GLU A 174 -9.94 -8.28 -2.41
C GLU A 174 -11.00 -8.10 -1.32
N ASP A 175 -12.14 -8.77 -1.49
CA ASP A 175 -13.16 -8.87 -0.45
C ASP A 175 -12.60 -9.67 0.73
N MET A 176 -12.40 -9.01 1.87
CA MET A 176 -11.83 -9.62 3.06
C MET A 176 -12.66 -9.33 4.33
N PRO A 177 -12.66 -10.26 5.31
CA PRO A 177 -13.26 -10.02 6.61
C PRO A 177 -12.45 -8.99 7.41
N GLY A 178 -13.01 -8.50 8.52
CA GLY A 178 -12.19 -7.81 9.51
C GLY A 178 -11.21 -8.76 10.20
N PHE A 179 -9.99 -8.27 10.42
CA PHE A 179 -8.83 -9.00 10.90
C PHE A 179 -8.51 -10.26 10.07
N PRO A 180 -8.26 -10.12 8.76
CA PRO A 180 -8.01 -11.26 7.88
C PRO A 180 -6.83 -12.12 8.36
N VAL A 181 -5.76 -11.53 8.92
CA VAL A 181 -4.62 -12.30 9.44
C VAL A 181 -5.05 -13.18 10.61
N LYS A 182 -5.87 -12.64 11.53
CA LYS A 182 -6.41 -13.42 12.64
C LYS A 182 -7.31 -14.57 12.18
N GLN A 183 -8.09 -14.36 11.11
CA GLN A 183 -8.89 -15.43 10.52
C GLN A 183 -8.02 -16.50 9.88
N ALA A 184 -6.95 -16.11 9.17
CA ALA A 184 -5.98 -17.03 8.60
C ALA A 184 -5.28 -17.86 9.69
N CYS A 185 -4.83 -17.22 10.78
CA CYS A 185 -4.23 -17.92 11.92
C CYS A 185 -5.18 -18.97 12.52
N LYS A 186 -6.46 -18.65 12.67
CA LYS A 186 -7.47 -19.60 13.15
C LYS A 186 -7.62 -20.82 12.23
N ARG A 187 -7.50 -20.63 10.92
CA ARG A 187 -7.56 -21.73 9.93
C ARG A 187 -6.30 -22.59 9.94
N LEU A 188 -5.17 -22.06 10.40
CA LEU A 188 -3.92 -22.79 10.59
C LEU A 188 -3.87 -23.60 11.91
N GLU A 189 -4.71 -23.27 12.91
CA GLU A 189 -4.74 -23.94 14.22
C GLU A 189 -4.74 -25.48 14.16
N PRO A 190 -5.50 -26.15 13.27
CA PRO A 190 -5.49 -27.62 13.20
C PRO A 190 -4.14 -28.24 12.82
N ALA A 191 -3.24 -27.47 12.20
CA ALA A 191 -1.94 -27.93 11.74
C ALA A 191 -0.79 -27.60 12.70
N VAL A 192 -1.06 -26.92 13.82
CA VAL A 192 -0.04 -26.57 14.82
C VAL A 192 0.61 -27.82 15.41
N ASN A 193 1.93 -27.90 15.38
CA ASN A 193 2.76 -29.07 15.72
C ASN A 193 2.53 -30.32 14.84
N SER A 194 1.81 -30.19 13.73
CA SER A 194 1.66 -31.29 12.79
C SER A 194 2.95 -31.55 12.03
N THR A 195 3.22 -32.81 11.74
CA THR A 195 4.28 -33.26 10.82
C THR A 195 3.70 -33.98 9.59
N ASP A 196 2.37 -34.01 9.48
CA ASP A 196 1.65 -34.58 8.34
C ASP A 196 1.52 -33.51 7.25
N ASP A 197 2.14 -33.77 6.09
CA ASP A 197 2.12 -32.87 4.93
C ASP A 197 0.67 -32.52 4.53
N ASP A 198 -0.30 -33.45 4.63
CA ASP A 198 -1.68 -33.17 4.20
C ASP A 198 -2.39 -32.21 5.14
N VAL A 199 -2.21 -32.41 6.44
CA VAL A 199 -2.78 -31.51 7.45
C VAL A 199 -2.21 -30.10 7.28
N LEU A 200 -0.91 -29.98 7.02
CA LEU A 200 -0.25 -28.70 6.77
C LEU A 200 -0.79 -28.01 5.51
N LEU A 201 -0.90 -28.74 4.39
CA LEU A 201 -1.31 -28.17 3.11
C LEU A 201 -2.79 -27.79 3.05
N TYR A 202 -3.69 -28.60 3.63
CA TYR A 202 -5.12 -28.23 3.71
C TYR A 202 -5.34 -27.03 4.63
N ALA A 203 -4.65 -26.96 5.77
CA ALA A 203 -4.74 -25.79 6.65
C ALA A 203 -4.18 -24.52 5.99
N LEU A 204 -3.09 -24.64 5.23
CA LEU A 204 -2.51 -23.54 4.47
C LEU A 204 -3.46 -23.06 3.37
N LEU A 205 -4.06 -23.97 2.60
CA LEU A 205 -5.08 -23.65 1.61
C LEU A 205 -6.26 -22.90 2.26
N ASP A 206 -6.80 -23.42 3.36
CA ASP A 206 -7.90 -22.78 4.08
C ASP A 206 -7.51 -21.37 4.53
N ALA A 207 -6.31 -21.18 5.07
CA ALA A 207 -5.82 -19.88 5.50
C ALA A 207 -5.67 -18.88 4.35
N VAL A 208 -5.07 -19.31 3.25
CA VAL A 208 -4.83 -18.50 2.04
C VAL A 208 -6.14 -18.12 1.33
N ASN A 209 -7.16 -18.98 1.43
CA ASN A 209 -8.53 -18.70 0.97
C ASN A 209 -9.25 -17.59 1.77
N VAL A 210 -8.68 -17.07 2.88
CA VAL A 210 -9.18 -15.82 3.48
C VAL A 210 -8.95 -14.64 2.55
N TYR A 211 -7.86 -14.65 1.78
CA TYR A 211 -7.58 -13.65 0.76
C TYR A 211 -8.24 -14.03 -0.56
N TYR A 212 -7.93 -15.24 -1.05
CA TYR A 212 -8.27 -15.58 -2.43
C TYR A 212 -9.69 -16.14 -2.67
N ASN A 213 -10.43 -16.49 -1.61
CA ASN A 213 -11.74 -17.10 -1.79
C ASN A 213 -12.67 -16.86 -0.59
N TYR A 214 -12.66 -15.64 -0.05
CA TYR A 214 -13.49 -15.31 1.11
C TYR A 214 -14.99 -15.39 0.79
N SER A 215 -15.39 -14.98 -0.42
CA SER A 215 -16.77 -15.07 -0.93
C SER A 215 -17.21 -16.52 -1.21
N GLY A 216 -16.26 -17.43 -1.42
CA GLY A 216 -16.53 -18.82 -1.85
C GLY A 216 -16.89 -18.94 -3.33
N GLU A 217 -16.67 -17.90 -4.13
CA GLU A 217 -17.04 -17.85 -5.55
C GLU A 217 -15.92 -18.35 -6.48
N ALA A 218 -14.67 -18.44 -6.01
CA ALA A 218 -13.56 -18.92 -6.83
C ALA A 218 -13.58 -20.47 -6.90
N PRO A 219 -13.74 -21.07 -8.10
CA PRO A 219 -13.87 -22.52 -8.23
C PRO A 219 -12.52 -23.26 -8.27
N THR A 220 -11.43 -22.55 -8.58
CA THR A 220 -10.08 -23.09 -8.75
C THR A 220 -9.03 -22.03 -8.38
N THR A 221 -7.85 -22.46 -7.96
CA THR A 221 -6.68 -21.58 -7.76
C THR A 221 -6.01 -21.28 -9.10
N CYS A 222 -5.89 -20.01 -9.45
CA CYS A 222 -5.20 -19.58 -10.66
C CYS A 222 -3.86 -18.92 -10.32
N LEU A 223 -2.76 -19.48 -10.83
CA LEU A 223 -1.41 -18.95 -10.55
C LEU A 223 -1.00 -17.81 -11.49
N ASP A 224 -1.75 -17.58 -12.57
CA ASP A 224 -1.48 -16.55 -13.59
C ASP A 224 -2.80 -15.96 -14.09
N GLY A 225 -3.13 -14.77 -13.59
CA GLY A 225 -4.38 -14.08 -13.93
C GLY A 225 -4.56 -13.83 -15.43
N SER A 226 -3.49 -13.78 -16.23
CA SER A 226 -3.59 -13.62 -17.68
C SER A 226 -4.12 -14.87 -18.41
N LYS A 227 -4.17 -16.01 -17.71
CA LYS A 227 -4.59 -17.32 -18.25
C LYS A 227 -5.95 -17.79 -17.76
N CYS A 228 -6.55 -17.10 -16.81
CA CYS A 228 -7.80 -17.50 -16.19
C CYS A 228 -8.88 -16.44 -16.34
N ASP A 229 -10.13 -16.90 -16.42
CA ASP A 229 -11.30 -16.02 -16.53
C ASP A 229 -11.60 -15.21 -15.25
N PHE A 230 -10.93 -15.56 -14.14
CA PHE A 230 -11.04 -14.91 -12.83
C PHE A 230 -9.65 -14.41 -12.43
N THR A 231 -9.44 -13.10 -12.49
CA THR A 231 -8.22 -12.45 -11.99
C THR A 231 -8.45 -12.06 -10.52
N MET A 232 -7.99 -12.91 -9.60
CA MET A 232 -7.78 -12.54 -8.20
C MET A 232 -6.37 -11.96 -8.12
N GLY A 233 -6.23 -10.69 -8.50
CA GLY A 233 -4.94 -10.09 -8.81
C GLY A 233 -4.25 -9.54 -7.56
N ALA A 234 -3.07 -10.08 -7.27
CA ALA A 234 -2.00 -9.29 -6.68
C ALA A 234 -1.79 -8.00 -7.50
N LEU A 235 -1.29 -6.93 -6.87
CA LEU A 235 -0.89 -5.65 -7.51
C LEU A 235 0.27 -5.80 -8.53
N SER A 236 0.63 -7.03 -8.89
CA SER A 236 1.73 -7.35 -9.78
C SER A 236 1.41 -8.63 -10.54
N GLY A 237 1.31 -8.52 -11.86
CA GLY A 237 0.97 -9.67 -12.71
C GLY A 237 0.72 -9.37 -14.18
N GLY A 238 0.94 -8.14 -14.66
CA GLY A 238 0.78 -7.82 -16.07
C GLY A 238 1.37 -6.45 -16.44
N PRO A 239 1.60 -6.18 -17.74
CA PRO A 239 2.15 -4.92 -18.20
C PRO A 239 1.19 -3.77 -17.90
N ASP A 240 1.42 -3.07 -16.79
CA ASP A 240 0.69 -1.89 -16.37
C ASP A 240 1.64 -0.73 -16.04
N GLY A 241 1.07 0.33 -15.48
CA GLY A 241 1.85 1.53 -15.17
C GLY A 241 2.89 1.35 -14.09
N TRP A 242 2.58 0.54 -13.08
CA TRP A 242 3.46 0.34 -11.94
C TRP A 242 4.61 -0.55 -12.32
N ASP A 243 4.35 -1.65 -13.02
CA ASP A 243 5.38 -2.51 -13.57
C ASP A 243 6.36 -1.69 -14.44
N PHE A 244 5.86 -0.76 -15.26
CA PHE A 244 6.74 0.12 -16.03
C PHE A 244 7.53 1.10 -15.15
N GLN A 245 6.92 1.65 -14.10
CA GLN A 245 7.60 2.53 -13.14
C GLN A 245 8.69 1.78 -12.35
N GLU A 246 8.46 0.55 -11.92
CA GLU A 246 9.47 -0.32 -11.31
C GLU A 246 10.57 -0.72 -12.31
N CYS A 247 10.24 -0.81 -13.59
CA CYS A 247 11.20 -1.01 -14.67
C CYS A 247 11.98 0.24 -15.10
N THR A 248 11.79 1.38 -14.42
CA THR A 248 12.47 2.63 -14.79
C THR A 248 13.02 3.41 -13.59
N GLU A 249 12.18 3.86 -12.67
CA GLU A 249 12.57 4.78 -11.59
C GLU A 249 12.25 4.26 -10.17
N VAL A 250 11.12 3.56 -9.98
CA VAL A 250 10.63 3.11 -8.67
C VAL A 250 11.16 1.71 -8.35
N ILE A 251 12.48 1.54 -8.43
CA ILE A 251 13.11 0.23 -8.26
C ILE A 251 13.26 -0.08 -6.76
N ILE A 252 12.36 -0.89 -6.23
CA ILE A 252 12.33 -1.30 -4.82
C ILE A 252 13.01 -2.68 -4.69
N ALA A 253 14.17 -2.71 -4.04
CA ALA A 253 14.91 -3.95 -3.80
C ALA A 253 14.38 -4.63 -2.53
N MET A 254 13.41 -5.52 -2.71
CA MET A 254 12.83 -6.35 -1.66
C MET A 254 13.08 -7.83 -1.94
N CYS A 255 13.30 -8.62 -0.89
CA CYS A 255 13.41 -10.07 -1.02
C CYS A 255 13.19 -10.76 0.33
N ALA A 256 12.67 -11.98 0.28
CA ALA A 256 12.60 -12.84 1.46
C ALA A 256 13.99 -13.35 1.85
N LEU A 257 14.33 -13.20 3.13
CA LEU A 257 15.58 -13.67 3.72
C LEU A 257 15.47 -15.13 4.18
N GLY A 258 14.25 -15.63 4.34
CA GLY A 258 13.91 -16.97 4.81
C GLY A 258 13.99 -17.14 6.33
N PRO A 259 13.52 -18.28 6.86
CA PRO A 259 13.60 -18.59 8.27
C PRO A 259 15.03 -18.44 8.84
N PRO A 260 15.20 -17.86 10.04
CA PRO A 260 14.15 -17.46 10.98
C PRO A 260 13.58 -16.04 10.75
N ASN A 261 14.03 -15.29 9.74
CA ASN A 261 13.70 -13.87 9.56
C ASN A 261 12.26 -13.64 9.09
N ASP A 262 11.77 -14.50 8.20
CA ASP A 262 10.42 -14.50 7.67
C ASP A 262 9.86 -15.95 7.57
N PHE A 263 8.80 -16.16 6.79
CA PHE A 263 8.17 -17.47 6.57
C PHE A 263 8.53 -18.12 5.23
N PHE A 264 9.17 -17.38 4.33
CA PHE A 264 9.23 -17.72 2.91
C PHE A 264 10.59 -18.32 2.54
N ASP A 265 10.74 -18.77 1.30
CA ASP A 265 12.04 -19.25 0.85
C ASP A 265 13.03 -18.09 0.70
N SER A 266 14.27 -18.31 1.12
CA SER A 266 15.32 -17.30 0.95
C SER A 266 15.62 -17.08 -0.54
N VAL A 267 15.32 -15.88 -1.04
CA VAL A 267 15.57 -15.46 -2.42
C VAL A 267 16.50 -14.24 -2.51
N CYS A 268 16.97 -13.75 -1.36
CA CYS A 268 17.91 -12.64 -1.28
C CYS A 268 19.33 -13.00 -1.74
N ASN A 269 19.63 -12.75 -3.02
CA ASN A 269 21.01 -12.59 -3.50
C ASN A 269 21.15 -11.23 -4.19
N ALA A 270 21.90 -10.31 -3.59
CA ALA A 270 22.00 -8.93 -4.07
C ALA A 270 22.62 -8.81 -5.48
N THR A 271 23.42 -9.79 -5.89
CA THR A 271 23.98 -9.84 -7.25
C THR A 271 22.90 -10.21 -8.27
N THR A 272 21.79 -10.82 -7.84
CA THR A 272 20.73 -11.30 -8.72
C THR A 272 19.52 -10.39 -8.80
N PHE A 273 19.28 -9.45 -7.86
CA PHE A 273 18.09 -8.59 -7.92
C PHE A 273 18.09 -7.68 -9.15
N LEU A 274 19.16 -6.92 -9.39
CA LEU A 274 19.19 -5.99 -10.53
C LEU A 274 19.22 -6.76 -11.86
N ASP A 275 19.97 -7.85 -11.94
CA ASP A 275 19.98 -8.73 -13.11
C ASP A 275 18.59 -9.33 -13.38
N TRP A 276 17.90 -9.75 -12.32
CA TRP A 276 16.52 -10.25 -12.40
C TRP A 276 15.57 -9.15 -12.87
N GLN A 277 15.63 -7.94 -12.29
CA GLN A 277 14.81 -6.79 -12.69
C GLN A 277 15.05 -6.45 -14.17
N ILE A 278 16.30 -6.39 -14.62
CA ILE A 278 16.64 -6.11 -16.02
C ILE A 278 16.04 -7.18 -16.94
N ASN A 279 16.17 -8.45 -16.59
CA ASN A 279 15.62 -9.55 -17.37
C ASN A 279 14.08 -9.52 -17.40
N TYR A 280 13.43 -9.28 -16.26
CA TYR A 280 11.97 -9.14 -16.13
C TYR A 280 11.47 -8.02 -17.04
N CYS A 281 12.04 -6.82 -16.92
CA CYS A 281 11.67 -5.65 -17.70
C CYS A 281 11.94 -5.82 -19.20
N SER A 282 13.06 -6.46 -19.56
CA SER A 282 13.38 -6.78 -20.95
C SER A 282 12.35 -7.74 -21.56
N ASN A 283 11.93 -8.76 -20.81
CA ASN A 283 10.94 -9.73 -21.27
C ASN A 283 9.57 -9.09 -21.53
N ILE A 284 9.15 -8.14 -20.69
CA ILE A 284 7.84 -7.49 -20.80
C ILE A 284 7.86 -6.34 -21.81
N TYR A 285 8.84 -5.44 -21.71
CA TYR A 285 8.86 -4.17 -22.44
C TYR A 285 9.87 -4.12 -23.60
N GLY A 286 10.70 -5.15 -23.78
CA GLY A 286 11.68 -5.19 -24.86
C GLY A 286 11.04 -5.09 -26.25
N ALA A 287 9.85 -5.68 -26.42
CA ALA A 287 9.08 -5.60 -27.68
C ALA A 287 8.65 -4.17 -28.05
N VAL A 288 8.50 -3.28 -27.06
CA VAL A 288 8.13 -1.86 -27.27
C VAL A 288 9.34 -0.92 -27.26
N GLY A 289 10.56 -1.45 -27.16
CA GLY A 289 11.82 -0.70 -27.26
C GLY A 289 12.47 -0.35 -25.94
N TRP A 290 12.07 -0.97 -24.83
CA TRP A 290 12.79 -0.84 -23.55
C TRP A 290 14.17 -1.51 -23.63
N THR A 291 15.16 -0.92 -22.97
CA THR A 291 16.54 -1.40 -22.85
C THR A 291 17.04 -1.17 -21.43
N GLU A 292 18.16 -1.81 -21.03
CA GLU A 292 18.73 -1.64 -19.69
C GLU A 292 19.05 -0.18 -19.33
N ASP A 293 19.32 0.68 -20.33
CA ASP A 293 19.52 2.13 -20.15
C ASP A 293 18.34 2.85 -19.48
N PHE A 294 17.14 2.25 -19.46
CA PHE A 294 15.97 2.79 -18.77
C PHE A 294 16.01 2.60 -17.25
N ILE A 295 16.86 1.71 -16.73
CA ILE A 295 17.05 1.49 -15.30
C ILE A 295 17.76 2.69 -14.68
N ARG A 296 17.02 3.47 -13.90
CA ARG A 296 17.53 4.62 -13.16
C ARG A 296 17.49 4.32 -11.67
N LEU A 297 18.35 3.39 -11.22
CA LEU A 297 18.42 2.91 -9.84
C LEU A 297 18.51 4.01 -8.77
N ASN A 298 19.09 5.16 -9.12
CA ASN A 298 19.27 6.29 -8.23
C ASN A 298 18.26 7.43 -8.44
N ALA A 299 17.29 7.31 -9.36
CA ALA A 299 16.38 8.40 -9.73
C ALA A 299 15.68 8.99 -8.51
N ILE A 300 15.00 8.17 -7.71
CA ILE A 300 14.26 8.65 -6.54
C ILE A 300 15.18 9.34 -5.52
N ARG A 301 16.39 8.82 -5.31
CA ARG A 301 17.40 9.44 -4.44
C ARG A 301 17.81 10.82 -4.99
N ASP A 302 18.19 10.88 -6.26
CA ASP A 302 18.74 12.08 -6.88
C ASP A 302 17.68 13.18 -7.02
N LEU A 303 16.42 12.78 -7.24
CA LEU A 303 15.28 13.67 -7.30
C LEU A 303 14.85 14.13 -5.91
N TYR A 304 14.58 13.22 -4.97
CA TYR A 304 13.82 13.55 -3.76
C TYR A 304 14.64 13.45 -2.47
N GLY A 305 15.66 12.59 -2.44
CA GLY A 305 16.56 12.41 -1.31
C GLY A 305 15.91 11.78 -0.08
N TRP A 306 16.75 11.44 0.91
CA TRP A 306 16.34 10.78 2.17
C TRP A 306 16.52 11.68 3.41
N ASP A 307 17.01 12.91 3.22
CA ASP A 307 17.27 13.86 4.30
C ASP A 307 16.18 14.94 4.33
N PHE A 308 15.46 14.99 5.43
CA PHE A 308 14.35 15.91 5.64
C PHE A 308 14.76 17.17 6.42
N THR A 309 16.05 17.48 6.57
CA THR A 309 16.55 18.63 7.34
C THR A 309 16.02 19.98 6.84
N SER A 310 15.83 20.13 5.54
CA SER A 310 15.28 21.35 4.92
C SER A 310 13.77 21.30 4.66
N ALA A 311 13.12 20.14 4.90
CA ALA A 311 11.70 19.96 4.66
C ALA A 311 10.84 20.69 5.72
N SER A 312 9.55 20.84 5.46
CA SER A 312 8.58 21.38 6.43
C SER A 312 7.16 20.94 6.11
N ASN A 313 6.31 20.91 7.13
CA ASN A 313 4.88 20.65 7.03
C ASN A 313 4.55 19.32 6.33
N ILE A 314 5.06 18.21 6.87
CA ILE A 314 4.77 16.86 6.40
C ILE A 314 4.38 15.99 7.59
N ILE A 315 3.22 15.36 7.52
CA ILE A 315 2.82 14.32 8.46
C ILE A 315 3.12 12.97 7.80
N PHE A 316 4.00 12.19 8.40
CA PHE A 316 4.22 10.79 8.09
C PHE A 316 3.43 9.93 9.07
N THR A 317 2.63 8.99 8.56
CA THR A 317 1.91 8.01 9.39
C THR A 317 2.25 6.62 8.87
N ASN A 318 2.52 5.67 9.77
CA ASN A 318 2.80 4.29 9.42
C ASN A 318 2.08 3.35 10.38
N GLY A 319 1.28 2.43 9.84
CA GLY A 319 0.66 1.37 10.63
C GLY A 319 1.70 0.40 11.18
N ILE A 320 1.54 -0.05 12.44
CA ILE A 320 2.47 -1.04 13.01
C ILE A 320 2.31 -2.43 12.36
N LEU A 321 1.11 -2.75 11.85
CA LEU A 321 0.83 -4.03 11.19
C LEU A 321 1.25 -4.02 9.71
N ASP A 322 1.48 -2.84 9.14
CA ASP A 322 1.74 -2.63 7.72
C ASP A 322 3.18 -3.04 7.35
N PRO A 323 3.37 -4.01 6.43
CA PRO A 323 4.68 -4.40 5.93
C PRO A 323 5.51 -3.24 5.35
N TRP A 324 4.87 -2.28 4.69
CA TRP A 324 5.52 -1.11 4.11
C TRP A 324 6.10 -0.15 5.16
N SER A 325 5.68 -0.27 6.43
CA SER A 325 6.21 0.54 7.54
C SER A 325 7.69 0.27 7.83
N SER A 326 8.26 -0.82 7.29
CA SER A 326 9.69 -1.13 7.35
C SER A 326 10.54 -0.06 6.65
N ALA A 327 9.99 0.61 5.64
CA ALA A 327 10.67 1.65 4.86
C ALA A 327 9.97 3.01 4.89
N GLY A 328 9.07 3.20 5.86
CA GLY A 328 8.54 4.52 6.18
C GLY A 328 9.58 5.37 6.92
N VAL A 329 9.37 6.69 6.91
CA VAL A 329 10.15 7.63 7.73
C VAL A 329 10.07 7.22 9.21
N ASN A 330 11.22 7.14 9.87
CA ASN A 330 11.35 6.75 11.27
C ASN A 330 12.28 7.70 12.04
N GLU A 331 12.46 7.46 13.33
CA GLU A 331 13.28 8.28 14.23
C GLU A 331 14.76 8.38 13.82
N ASN A 332 15.26 7.41 13.05
CA ASN A 332 16.62 7.37 12.54
C ASN A 332 16.77 8.03 11.17
N THR A 333 15.67 8.40 10.51
CA THR A 333 15.72 9.09 9.21
C THR A 333 16.38 10.47 9.38
N PRO A 334 17.39 10.82 8.57
CA PRO A 334 18.09 12.10 8.66
C PRO A 334 17.12 13.29 8.58
N GLY A 335 17.32 14.25 9.48
CA GLY A 335 16.50 15.46 9.53
C GLY A 335 15.12 15.31 10.18
N ILE A 336 14.80 14.17 10.81
CA ILE A 336 13.52 13.98 11.53
C ILE A 336 13.60 14.30 13.04
N THR A 337 14.79 14.18 13.66
CA THR A 337 14.96 14.52 15.08
C THR A 337 14.57 15.98 15.37
N ASN A 338 13.62 16.20 16.29
CA ASN A 338 13.05 17.53 16.62
C ASN A 338 12.47 18.29 15.41
N ALA A 339 12.05 17.59 14.35
CA ALA A 339 11.50 18.21 13.15
C ALA A 339 10.06 18.72 13.30
N ASN A 340 9.40 18.42 14.44
CA ASN A 340 8.11 19.00 14.83
C ASN A 340 8.14 20.54 14.85
N ASN A 341 9.28 21.16 15.20
CA ASN A 341 9.48 22.60 15.13
C ASN A 341 9.35 23.18 13.70
N ARG A 342 9.51 22.33 12.67
CA ARG A 342 9.31 22.66 11.25
C ARG A 342 7.99 22.08 10.70
N GLY A 343 7.09 21.63 11.58
CA GLY A 343 5.84 21.01 11.20
C GLY A 343 6.01 19.62 10.57
N ILE A 344 7.11 18.91 10.84
CA ILE A 344 7.23 17.51 10.45
C ILE A 344 6.82 16.62 11.62
N TYR A 345 5.83 15.76 11.39
CA TYR A 345 5.28 14.85 12.39
C TYR A 345 5.45 13.42 11.90
N ASN A 346 5.78 12.50 12.79
CA ASN A 346 5.97 11.09 12.45
C ASN A 346 5.24 10.18 13.44
N TYR A 347 4.21 9.49 12.98
CA TYR A 347 3.36 8.64 13.81
C TYR A 347 3.49 7.16 13.44
N ARG A 348 3.71 6.33 14.47
CA ARG A 348 3.59 4.88 14.42
C ARG A 348 2.24 4.50 15.03
N VAL A 349 1.36 3.91 14.24
CA VAL A 349 -0.06 3.77 14.58
C VAL A 349 -0.38 2.33 14.97
N ALA A 350 -0.50 2.07 16.27
CA ALA A 350 -0.81 0.74 16.79
C ALA A 350 -2.16 0.23 16.29
N GLY A 351 -2.26 -1.06 15.93
CA GLY A 351 -3.51 -1.64 15.41
C GLY A 351 -3.92 -1.15 14.02
N SER A 352 -3.07 -0.37 13.34
CA SER A 352 -3.26 0.05 11.96
C SER A 352 -2.43 -0.81 11.01
N ALA A 353 -3.06 -1.27 9.94
CA ALA A 353 -2.41 -1.80 8.75
C ALA A 353 -2.17 -0.67 7.73
N HIS A 354 -2.12 -0.99 6.43
CA HIS A 354 -1.75 -0.05 5.37
C HIS A 354 -2.73 1.13 5.26
N HIS A 355 -2.26 2.34 5.60
CA HIS A 355 -2.98 3.61 5.58
C HIS A 355 -4.45 3.58 6.07
N LEU A 356 -4.72 2.87 7.18
CA LEU A 356 -6.06 2.80 7.80
C LEU A 356 -6.59 4.19 8.18
N ASP A 357 -5.69 5.10 8.55
CA ASP A 357 -5.96 6.49 8.90
C ASP A 357 -6.60 7.31 7.78
N LEU A 358 -6.38 6.95 6.50
CA LEU A 358 -7.04 7.58 5.35
C LEU A 358 -8.44 7.01 5.04
N ARG A 359 -8.80 5.85 5.60
CA ARG A 359 -10.10 5.22 5.33
C ARG A 359 -11.25 6.03 5.93
N GLN A 360 -12.46 5.80 5.41
CA GLN A 360 -13.68 6.32 6.03
C GLN A 360 -13.72 5.89 7.51
N PRO A 361 -13.96 6.83 8.44
CA PRO A 361 -14.22 6.54 9.84
C PRO A 361 -15.22 5.40 10.05
N ASN A 362 -14.96 4.57 11.05
CA ASN A 362 -15.71 3.36 11.33
C ASN A 362 -15.85 3.14 12.83
N THR A 363 -16.96 2.54 13.26
CA THR A 363 -17.22 2.22 14.67
C THR A 363 -16.20 1.25 15.29
N CYS A 364 -15.40 0.59 14.46
CA CYS A 364 -14.36 -0.36 14.86
C CYS A 364 -12.94 0.18 14.62
N ASP A 365 -12.78 1.47 14.37
CA ASP A 365 -11.44 2.06 14.33
C ASP A 365 -10.76 1.93 15.70
N PRO A 366 -9.47 1.56 15.75
CA PRO A 366 -8.71 1.55 16.99
C PRO A 366 -8.58 2.98 17.55
N GLN A 367 -8.50 3.10 18.88
CA GLN A 367 -8.36 4.42 19.52
C GLN A 367 -7.13 5.20 19.01
N SER A 368 -6.05 4.52 18.65
CA SER A 368 -4.85 5.13 18.05
C SER A 368 -5.13 5.83 16.71
N VAL A 369 -5.95 5.23 15.84
CA VAL A 369 -6.34 5.79 14.53
C VAL A 369 -7.29 6.94 14.72
N ILE A 370 -8.23 6.79 15.67
CA ILE A 370 -9.11 7.86 16.13
C ILE A 370 -8.21 9.05 16.54
N ASP A 371 -7.47 8.93 17.64
CA ASP A 371 -6.66 10.04 18.17
C ASP A 371 -5.73 10.68 17.13
N LEU A 372 -5.08 9.88 16.28
CA LEU A 372 -4.27 10.36 15.16
C LEU A 372 -5.06 11.29 14.23
N ARG A 373 -6.23 10.86 13.77
CA ARG A 373 -7.08 11.61 12.84
C ARG A 373 -7.49 12.98 13.41
N VAL A 374 -7.79 13.05 14.72
CA VAL A 374 -8.01 14.34 15.41
C VAL A 374 -6.74 15.19 15.42
N GLN A 375 -5.59 14.62 15.77
CA GLN A 375 -4.32 15.36 15.77
C GLN A 375 -3.99 15.92 14.37
N VAL A 376 -4.16 15.12 13.31
CA VAL A 376 -3.92 15.53 11.92
C VAL A 376 -4.80 16.71 11.53
N VAL A 377 -6.09 16.67 11.88
CA VAL A 377 -7.01 17.79 11.60
C VAL A 377 -6.61 19.06 12.36
N GLU A 378 -6.15 18.95 13.60
CA GLU A 378 -5.64 20.11 14.35
C GLU A 378 -4.35 20.68 13.74
N ILE A 379 -3.45 19.81 13.25
CA ILE A 379 -2.26 20.23 12.50
C ILE A 379 -2.67 20.97 11.21
N PHE A 380 -3.63 20.43 10.45
CA PHE A 380 -4.14 21.08 9.24
C PHE A 380 -4.75 22.45 9.53
N LYS A 381 -5.59 22.57 10.57
CA LYS A 381 -6.15 23.86 11.00
C LYS A 381 -5.04 24.88 11.29
N CYS A 382 -3.96 24.44 11.93
CA CYS A 382 -2.82 25.31 12.19
C CYS A 382 -2.08 25.74 10.92
N TRP A 383 -1.81 24.83 9.98
CA TRP A 383 -1.18 25.19 8.70
C TRP A 383 -2.05 26.11 7.84
N LEU A 384 -3.38 25.91 7.88
CA LEU A 384 -4.34 26.72 7.14
C LEU A 384 -4.55 28.10 7.77
N ASN A 385 -4.47 28.24 9.10
CA ASN A 385 -4.66 29.51 9.81
C ASN A 385 -3.55 29.73 10.85
N PRO A 386 -2.31 29.99 10.40
CA PRO A 386 -1.19 30.17 11.32
C PRO A 386 -1.37 31.46 12.12
N THR A 387 -1.51 31.34 13.43
CA THR A 387 -1.55 32.47 14.36
C THR A 387 -0.15 32.89 14.84
N SER A 388 0.88 32.12 14.48
CA SER A 388 2.31 32.37 14.74
C SER A 388 3.17 31.75 13.62
N THR A 389 4.49 31.97 13.65
CA THR A 389 5.44 31.39 12.68
C THR A 389 5.70 29.89 12.87
N ALA A 390 5.26 29.28 13.98
CA ALA A 390 5.44 27.86 14.27
C ALA A 390 4.17 27.29 14.93
N CYS A 391 3.66 26.19 14.38
CA CYS A 391 2.50 25.52 14.98
C CYS A 391 2.83 25.03 16.39
N PRO A 392 2.14 25.50 17.45
CA PRO A 392 2.43 25.13 18.83
C PRO A 392 1.99 23.69 19.17
N PHE A 393 1.66 22.89 18.14
CA PHE A 393 1.14 21.55 18.31
C PHE A 393 2.25 20.60 18.75
N ILE A 394 2.10 20.05 19.95
CA ILE A 394 2.94 18.99 20.47
C ILE A 394 2.37 17.68 19.97
N GLN A 395 3.16 16.94 19.19
CA GLN A 395 2.85 15.55 18.85
C GLN A 395 2.61 14.77 20.13
N THR A 396 1.41 14.21 20.30
CA THR A 396 1.10 13.35 21.44
C THR A 396 1.26 11.89 21.05
N GLU A 397 1.82 11.09 21.98
CA GLU A 397 1.90 9.64 21.81
C GLU A 397 0.49 9.06 21.60
N LEU A 398 0.39 8.14 20.65
CA LEU A 398 -0.85 7.43 20.38
C LEU A 398 -0.98 6.26 21.36
N PRO A 399 -2.20 5.97 21.85
CA PRO A 399 -2.41 4.81 22.69
C PRO A 399 -2.08 3.50 21.95
N GLY A 400 -1.80 2.44 22.73
CA GLY A 400 -1.75 1.08 22.20
C GLY A 400 -3.13 0.57 21.75
N ILE A 401 -3.23 -0.72 21.44
CA ILE A 401 -4.51 -1.35 21.11
C ILE A 401 -5.35 -1.43 22.40
N LEU A 402 -6.31 -0.51 22.55
CA LEU A 402 -7.16 -0.41 23.75
C LEU A 402 -8.55 -1.02 23.58
N SER A 403 -8.97 -1.34 22.36
CA SER A 403 -10.36 -1.61 22.05
C SER A 403 -10.56 -2.97 21.37
N SER A 404 -11.40 -3.81 21.98
CA SER A 404 -11.93 -5.03 21.36
C SER A 404 -13.27 -4.73 20.72
N PHE A 405 -13.42 -5.11 19.45
CA PHE A 405 -14.67 -4.94 18.71
C PHE A 405 -15.08 -6.27 18.07
N ASN A 406 -16.36 -6.42 17.76
CA ASN A 406 -16.84 -7.50 16.90
C ASN A 406 -16.87 -7.00 15.45
N PRO A 407 -16.02 -7.51 14.54
CA PRO A 407 -15.96 -7.09 13.14
C PRO A 407 -17.30 -7.13 12.40
N SER A 408 -18.22 -8.00 12.82
CA SER A 408 -19.53 -8.20 12.19
C SER A 408 -20.52 -7.06 12.45
N ASN A 409 -20.25 -6.21 13.45
CA ASN A 409 -21.11 -5.10 13.85
C ASN A 409 -20.54 -3.74 13.45
N CYS A 410 -19.44 -3.73 12.67
CA CYS A 410 -18.77 -2.51 12.27
C CYS A 410 -19.58 -1.76 11.21
N SER A 411 -19.58 -0.43 11.29
CA SER A 411 -20.28 0.42 10.32
C SER A 411 -19.52 1.71 10.09
N TYR A 412 -19.59 2.23 8.86
CA TYR A 412 -19.01 3.51 8.51
C TYR A 412 -19.73 4.65 9.23
N ILE A 413 -18.95 5.60 9.74
CA ILE A 413 -19.41 6.81 10.39
C ILE A 413 -19.32 7.95 9.38
N PHE A 414 -20.45 8.54 9.04
CA PHE A 414 -20.58 9.69 8.14
C PHE A 414 -21.03 10.93 8.92
N GLY A 415 -20.64 12.13 8.48
CA GLY A 415 -21.06 13.38 9.15
C GLY A 415 -20.42 13.64 10.50
N GLN A 416 -19.46 12.82 10.91
CA GLN A 416 -18.77 12.94 12.18
C GLN A 416 -17.27 12.70 11.96
N TYR A 417 -16.54 12.55 13.07
CA TYR A 417 -15.15 12.16 13.23
C TYR A 417 -14.24 11.96 11.99
N PRO A 418 -13.04 12.54 11.93
CA PRO A 418 -12.70 13.90 12.32
C PRO A 418 -13.15 14.93 11.24
N TRP A 419 -13.73 14.44 10.13
CA TRP A 419 -13.89 15.20 8.88
C TRP A 419 -15.14 16.08 8.87
N GLY A 420 -16.22 15.66 9.56
CA GLY A 420 -17.50 16.39 9.56
C GLY A 420 -18.19 16.41 8.20
N GLU A 421 -17.96 15.40 7.36
CA GLU A 421 -18.46 15.29 5.98
C GLU A 421 -19.99 15.32 5.90
N SER A 422 -20.58 16.30 5.21
CA SER A 422 -22.00 16.23 4.88
C SER A 422 -22.23 15.26 3.72
N ILE A 423 -23.07 14.24 3.90
CA ILE A 423 -23.55 13.40 2.78
C ILE A 423 -24.24 14.33 1.77
N PRO A 424 -23.84 14.36 0.49
CA PRO A 424 -24.59 15.09 -0.52
C PRO A 424 -25.98 14.49 -0.57
N THR A 425 -26.99 15.26 -0.15
CA THR A 425 -28.37 14.90 -0.45
C THR A 425 -28.47 14.77 -1.97
N ALA A 426 -29.10 13.68 -2.45
CA ALA A 426 -29.22 13.33 -3.87
C ALA A 426 -30.06 14.33 -4.72
N THR A 427 -30.07 15.62 -4.34
CA THR A 427 -30.86 16.68 -4.94
C THR A 427 -30.08 17.96 -5.26
N THR A 428 -28.77 18.05 -5.00
CA THR A 428 -27.97 19.18 -5.48
C THR A 428 -27.21 18.85 -6.76
N THR A 429 -27.96 18.72 -7.86
CA THR A 429 -27.44 19.27 -9.11
C THR A 429 -27.28 20.77 -8.85
N ALA A 430 -26.05 21.22 -8.61
CA ALA A 430 -25.77 22.65 -8.57
C ALA A 430 -26.21 23.22 -9.93
N PRO A 431 -27.24 24.10 -9.98
CA PRO A 431 -27.49 24.81 -11.21
C PRO A 431 -26.29 25.73 -11.41
N ILE A 432 -25.64 25.60 -12.56
CA ILE A 432 -24.72 26.61 -13.06
C ILE A 432 -25.57 27.87 -13.27
N THR A 433 -25.64 28.73 -12.26
CA THR A 433 -26.21 30.07 -12.39
C THR A 433 -25.10 31.06 -12.63
N THR A 434 -25.05 31.53 -13.87
CA THR A 434 -24.36 32.75 -14.27
C THR A 434 -24.91 33.96 -13.50
N THR A 435 -23.99 34.85 -13.14
CA THR A 435 -24.09 36.32 -12.93
C THR A 435 -24.49 36.95 -11.57
N THR A 436 -23.60 37.89 -11.21
CA THR A 436 -23.75 39.24 -10.57
C THR A 436 -23.69 39.43 -9.04
N THR A 437 -22.57 40.04 -8.63
CA THR A 437 -22.34 41.11 -7.62
C THR A 437 -23.17 41.19 -6.34
N GLY A 438 -22.49 41.18 -5.18
CA GLY A 438 -23.00 41.68 -3.90
C GLY A 438 -22.12 41.27 -2.71
N ALA A 439 -21.84 42.19 -1.80
CA ALA A 439 -20.77 42.13 -0.81
C ALA A 439 -21.10 41.42 0.52
N ALA A 440 -20.01 40.95 1.15
CA ALA A 440 -19.70 40.85 2.59
C ALA A 440 -20.59 40.03 3.55
N GLY A 441 -19.97 39.03 4.19
CA GLY A 441 -20.45 38.42 5.43
C GLY A 441 -19.60 37.22 5.91
N THR A 442 -18.72 37.48 6.88
CA THR A 442 -18.11 36.54 7.87
C THR A 442 -17.79 35.10 7.45
N SER A 443 -16.49 34.80 7.29
CA SER A 443 -15.94 33.49 6.97
C SER A 443 -16.05 32.50 8.15
N ILE A 444 -16.89 31.48 7.99
CA ILE A 444 -16.67 30.19 8.63
C ILE A 444 -15.68 29.46 7.74
N ALA A 445 -14.53 29.04 8.28
CA ALA A 445 -13.58 28.21 7.55
C ALA A 445 -14.20 26.83 7.30
N THR A 446 -14.86 26.67 6.16
CA THR A 446 -15.31 25.36 5.70
C THR A 446 -14.11 24.63 5.13
N VAL A 447 -13.63 23.59 5.82
CA VAL A 447 -12.69 22.63 5.26
C VAL A 447 -13.49 21.82 4.24
N LEU A 448 -13.43 22.20 2.98
CA LEU A 448 -13.96 21.37 1.89
C LEU A 448 -12.94 20.26 1.64
N ALA A 449 -13.14 19.10 2.28
CA ALA A 449 -12.49 17.87 1.87
C ALA A 449 -13.17 17.42 0.55
N LEU A 450 -12.55 17.77 -0.58
CA LEU A 450 -12.88 17.16 -1.85
C LEU A 450 -12.04 15.89 -1.97
N CYS A 451 -12.62 14.75 -1.61
CA CYS A 451 -12.20 13.48 -2.17
C CYS A 451 -12.46 13.57 -3.68
N LEU A 452 -11.40 13.80 -4.45
CA LEU A 452 -11.46 13.46 -5.86
C LEU A 452 -11.61 11.95 -5.94
N THR A 453 -12.85 11.49 -6.10
CA THR A 453 -13.15 10.36 -6.99
C THR A 453 -12.91 10.80 -8.43
N ALA A 454 -11.73 11.36 -8.72
CA ALA A 454 -11.13 11.10 -10.00
C ALA A 454 -10.81 9.62 -9.95
N PHE A 455 -11.52 8.84 -10.76
CA PHE A 455 -11.03 7.57 -11.29
C PHE A 455 -9.70 7.84 -12.02
N VAL A 456 -8.67 8.10 -11.24
CA VAL A 456 -7.30 7.69 -11.48
C VAL A 456 -7.00 6.84 -10.25
N ALA A 457 -7.78 5.75 -10.12
CA ALA A 457 -7.30 4.57 -9.45
C ALA A 457 -6.08 4.13 -10.26
N PHE A 458 -4.92 4.68 -9.91
CA PHE A 458 -3.74 3.87 -9.84
C PHE A 458 -3.81 3.17 -8.47
N VAL A 459 -4.85 2.32 -8.32
CA VAL A 459 -4.61 0.97 -7.81
C VAL A 459 -3.86 0.36 -8.97
N VAL A 460 -2.55 0.33 -8.82
CA VAL A 460 -1.75 -0.51 -9.68
C VAL A 460 -1.07 -1.46 -8.74
#